data_AF-A0A0C9YYL9-F1
#
_entry.id   AF-A0A0C9YYL9-F1
#
_cell.length_a   1.000
_cell.length_b   1.000
_cell.length_c   1.000
_cell.angle_alpha   90.00
_cell.angle_beta   90.00
_cell.angle_gamma   90.00
#
_symmetry.space_group_name_H-M   'P 1'
#
loop_
_entity.id
_entity.type
_entity.pdbx_description
1 polymer ?
#
loop_
_entity_poly.entity_id
_entity_poly.type
_entity_poly.pdbx_seq_one_letter_code
_entity_poly.pdbx_strand_id
1 'polypeptide(L)'
;MYQAILAIALTHTDLLDFQAEYLKWATVNNFPSMLPSDTKQRQEEAASSSQSNLESHLIPKQRDILYSDSIFHRAVVQWLIAMDQPIHATEHPTFRKMVNIASRAMNAIKVPSRKQT
;
A
#
# COMPACT_ATOMS: atom_id res chain seq x y z
N MET A 1 -54.23 3.81 2.37
CA MET A 1 -53.46 4.17 1.16
C MET A 1 -53.14 5.67 1.09
N TYR A 2 -54.11 6.57 1.28
CA TYR A 2 -53.88 8.04 1.25
C TYR A 2 -52.87 8.58 2.29
N GLN A 3 -52.87 8.03 3.51
CA GLN A 3 -51.97 8.49 4.58
C GLN A 3 -50.48 8.19 4.29
N ALA A 4 -50.19 7.10 3.59
CA ALA A 4 -48.81 6.75 3.22
C ALA A 4 -48.25 7.66 2.11
N ILE A 5 -49.11 8.07 1.17
CA ILE A 5 -48.72 8.94 0.05
C ILE A 5 -48.43 10.37 0.56
N LEU A 6 -49.24 10.87 1.49
CA LEU A 6 -49.03 12.18 2.11
C LEU A 6 -47.75 12.25 2.94
N ALA A 7 -47.43 11.20 3.70
CA ALA A 7 -46.18 11.14 4.48
C ALA A 7 -44.94 11.14 3.58
N ILE A 8 -44.95 10.39 2.47
CA ILE A 8 -43.85 10.37 1.50
C ILE A 8 -43.68 11.74 0.83
N ALA A 9 -44.77 12.40 0.44
CA ALA A 9 -44.73 13.72 -0.17
C ALA A 9 -44.11 14.78 0.76
N LEU A 10 -44.47 14.77 2.05
CA LEU A 10 -43.91 15.67 3.06
C LEU A 10 -42.42 15.41 3.32
N THR A 11 -41.99 14.14 3.36
CA THR A 11 -40.55 13.84 3.51
C THR A 11 -39.71 14.28 2.30
N HIS A 12 -40.31 14.32 1.10
CA HIS A 12 -39.61 14.71 -0.12
C HIS A 12 -39.47 16.24 -0.24
N THR A 13 -40.42 17.00 0.29
CA THR A 13 -40.32 18.46 0.37
C THR A 13 -39.31 18.90 1.41
N ASP A 14 -39.33 18.30 2.60
CA ASP A 14 -38.36 18.62 3.66
C ASP A 14 -36.91 18.33 3.21
N LEU A 15 -36.68 17.22 2.52
CA LEU A 15 -35.36 16.85 2.01
C LEU A 15 -34.81 17.86 0.98
N LEU A 16 -35.69 18.40 0.13
CA LEU A 16 -35.31 19.41 -0.87
C LEU A 16 -34.95 20.75 -0.21
N ASP A 17 -35.69 21.13 0.83
CA ASP A 17 -35.41 22.36 1.59
C ASP A 17 -34.06 22.25 2.33
N PHE A 18 -33.77 21.11 2.96
CA PHE A 18 -32.45 20.86 3.58
C PHE A 18 -31.29 20.88 2.58
N GLN A 19 -31.51 20.37 1.36
CA GLN A 19 -30.49 20.41 0.30
C GLN A 19 -30.17 21.85 -0.11
N ALA A 20 -31.19 22.70 -0.25
CA ALA A 20 -31.03 24.10 -0.62
C ALA A 20 -30.29 24.90 0.47
N GLU A 21 -30.58 24.65 1.75
CA GLU A 21 -29.86 25.26 2.87
C GLU A 21 -28.40 24.82 2.92
N TYR A 22 -28.14 23.53 2.74
CA TYR A 22 -26.77 23.00 2.69
C TYR A 22 -25.94 23.63 1.58
N LEU A 23 -26.49 23.79 0.38
CA LEU A 23 -25.80 24.43 -0.74
C LEU A 23 -25.47 25.90 -0.44
N LYS A 24 -26.38 26.65 0.20
CA LYS A 24 -26.11 28.03 0.65
C LYS A 24 -25.01 28.08 1.70
N TRP A 25 -25.01 27.15 2.66
CA TRP A 25 -23.94 27.06 3.65
C TRP A 25 -22.60 26.75 2.98
N ALA A 26 -22.58 25.80 2.05
CA ALA A 26 -21.37 25.37 1.36
C ALA A 26 -20.74 26.54 0.57
N THR A 27 -21.55 27.33 -0.14
CA THR A 27 -21.06 28.51 -0.87
C THR A 27 -20.54 29.61 0.05
N VAL A 28 -21.24 29.91 1.14
CA VAL A 28 -20.82 30.92 2.14
C VAL A 28 -19.49 30.53 2.80
N ASN A 29 -19.28 29.24 3.06
CA ASN A 29 -18.07 28.74 3.73
C ASN A 29 -16.92 28.41 2.76
N ASN A 30 -17.07 28.72 1.46
CA ASN A 30 -16.12 28.33 0.41
C ASN A 30 -15.82 26.82 0.43
N PHE A 31 -16.83 26.03 0.81
CA PHE A 31 -16.75 24.58 0.91
C PHE A 31 -17.35 23.95 -0.36
N PRO A 32 -16.62 23.04 -1.03
CA PRO A 32 -17.16 22.36 -2.19
C PRO A 32 -18.31 21.43 -1.78
N SER A 33 -19.45 21.52 -2.46
CA SER A 33 -20.61 20.67 -2.19
C SER A 33 -20.24 19.17 -2.24
N MET A 34 -20.53 18.45 -1.16
CA MET A 34 -20.32 17.00 -1.03
C MET A 34 -21.59 16.21 -1.31
N LEU A 35 -22.61 16.83 -1.93
CA LEU A 35 -23.78 16.10 -2.37
C LEU A 35 -23.37 15.02 -3.38
N PRO A 36 -24.04 13.84 -3.37
CA PRO A 36 -23.71 12.76 -4.29
C PRO A 36 -23.76 13.17 -5.76
N SER A 37 -24.66 14.09 -6.13
CA SER A 37 -24.78 14.63 -7.48
C SER A 37 -23.54 15.42 -7.90
N ASP A 38 -23.17 16.43 -7.10
CA ASP A 38 -22.05 17.33 -7.40
C ASP A 38 -20.69 16.61 -7.30
N THR A 39 -20.60 15.60 -6.45
CA THR A 39 -19.40 14.75 -6.34
C THR A 39 -19.21 13.89 -7.57
N LYS A 40 -20.28 13.30 -8.11
CA LYS A 40 -20.24 12.52 -9.35
C LYS A 40 -19.85 13.40 -10.53
N GLN A 41 -20.47 14.57 -10.66
CA GLN A 41 -20.14 15.52 -11.72
C GLN A 41 -18.65 15.90 -11.70
N ARG A 42 -18.09 16.21 -10.52
CA ARG A 42 -16.65 16.51 -10.39
C ARG A 42 -15.76 15.32 -10.72
N GLN A 43 -16.19 14.09 -10.42
CA GLN A 43 -15.44 12.89 -10.79
C GLN A 43 -15.43 12.67 -12.31
N GLU A 44 -16.54 12.93 -12.99
CA GLU A 44 -16.64 12.83 -14.46
C GLU A 44 -15.79 13.91 -15.15
N GLU A 45 -15.85 15.14 -14.64
CA GLU A 45 -14.98 16.24 -15.09
C GLU A 45 -13.49 15.93 -14.83
N ALA A 46 -13.15 15.39 -13.66
CA ALA A 46 -11.78 15.01 -13.32
C ALA A 46 -11.29 13.77 -14.09
N ALA A 47 -12.17 12.81 -14.42
CA ALA A 47 -11.82 11.64 -15.23
C ALA A 47 -11.48 12.03 -16.68
N SER A 48 -12.00 13.17 -17.16
CA SER A 48 -11.58 13.74 -18.44
C SER A 48 -10.15 14.32 -18.40
N SER A 49 -9.63 14.60 -17.21
CA SER A 49 -8.24 15.01 -16.98
C SER A 49 -7.38 13.77 -16.73
N SER A 50 -6.45 13.49 -17.64
CA SER A 50 -5.51 12.37 -17.46
C SER A 50 -4.68 12.59 -16.21
N GLN A 51 -4.77 11.65 -15.25
CA GLN A 51 -3.87 11.64 -14.09
C GLN A 51 -2.41 11.60 -14.56
N SER A 52 -1.58 12.49 -14.03
CA SER A 52 -0.14 12.48 -14.32
C SER A 52 0.49 11.18 -13.83
N ASN A 53 1.24 10.51 -14.70
CA ASN A 53 1.91 9.26 -14.36
C ASN A 53 3.00 9.49 -13.30
N LEU A 54 3.01 8.65 -12.26
CA LEU A 54 3.97 8.70 -11.15
C LEU A 54 5.40 8.27 -11.57
N GLU A 55 5.56 7.66 -12.75
CA GLU A 55 6.83 7.13 -13.25
C GLU A 55 7.97 8.16 -13.28
N SER A 56 7.68 9.46 -13.48
CA SER A 56 8.70 10.51 -13.52
C SER A 56 9.43 10.72 -12.17
N HIS A 57 8.82 10.29 -11.07
CA HIS A 57 9.35 10.44 -9.71
C HIS A 57 9.88 9.13 -9.13
N LEU A 58 9.78 8.02 -9.85
CA LEU A 58 10.30 6.73 -9.41
C LEU A 58 11.79 6.66 -9.70
N ILE A 59 12.60 6.61 -8.65
CA ILE A 59 14.02 6.26 -8.77
C ILE A 59 14.10 4.73 -8.80
N PRO A 60 14.59 4.11 -9.88
CA PRO A 60 14.77 2.67 -9.93
C PRO A 60 15.78 2.25 -8.86
N LYS A 61 15.28 1.65 -7.78
CA LYS A 61 16.13 0.99 -6.79
C LYS A 61 16.57 -0.34 -7.38
N GLN A 62 17.87 -0.46 -7.68
CA GLN A 62 18.49 -1.73 -8.03
C GLN A 62 18.08 -2.76 -6.96
N ARG A 63 17.28 -3.76 -7.34
CA ARG A 63 16.99 -4.88 -6.44
C ARG A 63 18.21 -5.78 -6.49
N ASP A 64 18.99 -5.76 -5.42
CA ASP A 64 20.04 -6.75 -5.20
C ASP A 64 19.41 -8.14 -5.34
N ILE A 65 19.98 -8.96 -6.25
CA ILE A 65 19.64 -10.35 -6.62
C ILE A 65 18.32 -10.87 -6.02
N LEU A 66 17.30 -11.04 -6.86
CA LEU A 66 16.04 -11.68 -6.46
C LEU A 66 16.31 -13.09 -5.92
N TYR A 67 15.69 -13.41 -4.80
CA TYR A 67 15.77 -14.74 -4.20
C TYR A 67 15.26 -15.81 -5.17
N SER A 68 16.01 -16.91 -5.29
CA SER A 68 15.60 -18.15 -5.93
C SER A 68 16.19 -19.32 -5.15
N ASP A 69 15.40 -20.38 -4.94
CA ASP A 69 15.84 -21.57 -4.19
C ASP A 69 17.11 -22.18 -4.79
N SER A 70 17.27 -22.16 -6.11
CA SER A 70 18.46 -22.70 -6.79
C SER A 70 19.71 -21.86 -6.55
N ILE A 71 19.58 -20.52 -6.58
CA ILE A 71 20.69 -19.59 -6.31
C ILE A 71 21.10 -19.70 -4.83
N PHE A 72 20.12 -19.72 -3.93
CA PHE A 72 20.37 -19.87 -2.50
C PHE A 72 21.03 -21.21 -2.18
N HIS A 73 20.48 -22.32 -2.71
CA HIS A 73 21.05 -23.65 -2.51
C HIS A 73 22.50 -23.72 -2.99
N ARG A 74 22.79 -23.20 -4.19
CA ARG A 74 24.16 -23.14 -4.72
C ARG A 74 25.10 -22.34 -3.82
N ALA A 75 24.65 -21.17 -3.34
CA ALA A 75 25.45 -20.34 -2.43
C ALA A 75 25.76 -21.06 -1.11
N VAL A 76 24.77 -21.77 -0.54
CA VAL A 76 24.96 -22.56 0.69
C VAL A 76 25.96 -23.70 0.47
N VAL A 77 25.85 -24.45 -0.64
CA VAL A 77 26.80 -25.53 -0.97
C VAL A 77 28.22 -24.98 -1.13
N GLN A 78 28.38 -23.86 -1.84
CA GLN A 78 29.70 -23.21 -1.99
C GLN A 78 30.28 -22.78 -0.64
N TRP A 79 29.46 -22.23 0.24
CA TRP A 79 29.88 -21.84 1.59
C TRP A 79 30.30 -23.06 2.43
N LEU A 80 29.56 -24.17 2.36
CA LEU A 80 29.90 -25.41 3.06
C LEU A 80 31.28 -25.95 2.60
N ILE A 81 31.52 -26.00 1.29
CA ILE A 81 32.79 -26.47 0.72
C ILE A 81 33.95 -25.55 1.12
N ALA A 82 33.77 -24.23 1.01
CA ALA A 82 34.82 -23.26 1.28
C ALA A 82 35.26 -23.24 2.76
N MET A 83 34.34 -23.55 3.67
CA MET A 83 34.58 -23.53 5.12
C MET A 83 34.78 -24.94 5.71
N ASP A 84 34.87 -25.97 4.87
CA ASP A 84 34.92 -27.39 5.25
C ASP A 84 33.87 -27.76 6.30
N GLN A 85 32.64 -27.27 6.10
CA GLN A 85 31.53 -27.48 7.02
C GLN A 85 30.73 -28.72 6.62
N PRO A 86 30.27 -29.52 7.59
CA PRO A 86 29.45 -30.68 7.31
C PRO A 86 28.05 -30.24 6.85
N ILE A 87 27.39 -31.09 6.06
CA ILE A 87 26.05 -30.80 5.50
C ILE A 87 25.02 -30.49 6.60
N HIS A 88 25.11 -31.16 7.75
CA HIS A 88 24.23 -30.95 8.90
C HIS A 88 24.34 -29.54 9.52
N ALA A 89 25.39 -28.76 9.21
CA ALA A 89 25.53 -27.39 9.69
C ALA A 89 24.33 -26.51 9.27
N THR A 90 23.71 -26.82 8.12
CA THR A 90 22.52 -26.10 7.63
C THR A 90 21.23 -26.45 8.39
N GLU A 91 21.20 -27.60 9.06
CA GLU A 91 20.08 -28.04 9.90
C GLU A 91 20.11 -27.38 11.28
N HIS A 92 21.27 -26.86 11.69
CA HIS A 92 21.45 -26.24 12.99
C HIS A 92 20.48 -25.06 13.18
N PRO A 93 19.73 -24.99 14.30
CA PRO A 93 18.70 -23.98 14.50
C PRO A 93 19.24 -22.55 14.44
N THR A 94 20.50 -22.32 14.86
CA THR A 94 21.15 -21.01 14.78
C THR A 94 21.41 -20.57 13.34
N PHE A 95 21.75 -21.49 12.43
CA PHE A 95 21.92 -21.17 11.02
C PHE A 95 20.59 -20.68 10.42
N ARG A 96 19.51 -21.44 10.65
CA ARG A 96 18.15 -21.04 10.22
C ARG A 96 17.73 -19.70 10.81
N LYS A 97 18.01 -19.47 12.10
CA LYS A 97 17.74 -18.20 12.78
C LYS A 97 18.50 -17.04 12.13
N MET A 98 19.77 -17.22 11.79
CA MET A 98 20.59 -16.21 11.12
C MET A 98 20.02 -15.85 9.74
N VAL A 99 19.65 -16.84 8.92
CA VAL A 99 19.05 -16.62 7.60
C VAL A 99 17.71 -15.90 7.71
N ASN A 100 16.86 -16.27 8.68
CA ASN A 100 15.56 -15.61 8.90
C ASN A 100 15.69 -14.15 9.37
N ILE A 101 16.74 -13.83 10.14
CA ILE A 101 17.04 -12.45 10.52
C ILE A 101 17.54 -11.67 9.30
N ALA A 102 18.45 -12.27 8.54
CA ALA A 102 19.04 -11.70 7.34
C ALA A 102 18.00 -11.37 6.26
N SER A 103 17.07 -12.29 5.99
CA SER A 103 16.04 -12.13 4.94
C SER A 103 15.05 -10.99 5.22
N ARG A 104 14.94 -10.57 6.47
CA ARG A 104 14.05 -9.47 6.90
C ARG A 104 14.75 -8.12 6.99
N ALA A 105 16.07 -8.06 6.70
CA ALA A 105 16.82 -6.82 6.76
C ALA A 105 16.38 -5.88 5.62
N MET A 106 15.98 -4.66 5.97
CA MET A 106 15.60 -3.62 5.00
C MET A 106 16.80 -3.07 4.23
N ASN A 107 17.99 -3.21 4.80
CA ASN A 107 19.26 -2.73 4.30
C ASN A 107 20.29 -3.88 4.27
N ALA A 108 21.43 -3.64 3.65
CA ALA A 108 22.56 -4.58 3.66
C ALA A 108 22.96 -4.97 5.09
N ILE A 109 23.23 -6.26 5.30
CA ILE A 109 23.61 -6.82 6.59
C ILE A 109 25.11 -6.58 6.81
N LYS A 110 25.47 -6.05 7.98
CA LYS A 110 26.88 -5.91 8.40
C LYS A 110 27.30 -7.17 9.16
N VAL A 111 28.08 -8.03 8.51
CA VAL A 111 28.68 -9.21 9.15
C VAL A 111 29.93 -8.77 9.93
N PRO A 112 30.05 -9.09 11.23
CA PRO A 112 31.21 -8.70 12.03
C PRO A 112 32.49 -9.36 11.48
N SER A 113 33.56 -8.59 11.40
CA SER A 113 34.88 -9.12 11.01
C SER A 113 35.58 -9.77 12.21
N ARG A 114 36.54 -10.65 11.95
CA ARG A 114 37.36 -11.32 12.98
C ARG A 114 38.00 -10.34 13.98
N LYS A 115 38.26 -9.09 13.58
CA LYS A 115 38.86 -8.07 14.47
C LYS A 115 37.87 -7.47 15.47
N GLN A 116 36.58 -7.69 15.28
CA GLN A 116 35.49 -7.09 16.08
C GLN A 116 34.84 -8.08 17.06
N THR A 117 35.29 -9.33 17.05
CA THR A 117 34.96 -10.42 17.98
C THR A 117 36.21 -10.84 18.72
#